data_AF-A0AA40TT03-F1
#
_entry.id   AF-A0AA40TT03-F1
#
_cell.length_a   1.000
_cell.length_b   1.000
_cell.length_c   1.000
_cell.angle_alpha   90.00
_cell.angle_beta   90.00
_cell.angle_gamma   90.00
#
_symmetry.space_group_name_H-M   'P 1'
#
loop_
_entity.id
_entity.type
_entity.pdbx_description
1 polymer ?
#
loop_
_entity_poly.entity_id
_entity_poly.type
_entity_poly.pdbx_seq_one_letter_code
_entity_poly.pdbx_strand_id
1 'polypeptide(L)'
;MLTMARTQQNLATLRTSFAAILGDRKDDQSDAKIPDLLAKLGLPDNPGSPSKRQHLAGAVLKATDDQRIEAVQRVLQSIGLPERERDVLQELLWDDGTSPTIPARYRRDLAKSLEQVDLALDRAGFEEVLSTFWQIDDRPFLDFANKTPTLRDEIIRHYIDNPDWDAVALFDRLGAYKCTDARFCRFVEALASSTVRPDESQQRVFIGAVDAALKPCGIHFYTSNGADGYLTSTLVAIGGATQASPKNLIFGSRKKPDLRLGNALDNDIEIVQGAEDVLMYDRPIGSEGLLWRDLQAWYAHTRGLAVEDAKVALYRRLEASLPENSPPQALAFTCFFRAFQKDIPNLPALVPEVWFHWDPQTFKYRGKEALLRCRMDFLILLPGGVRIVIEVDGQHHYSENGKASPKLYAEMMAADRALRLVGCEVYRFGAEELGRPDADQMLIDFYRALFRRYSLLG
;
A
#
# COMPACT_ATOMS: atom_id res chain seq x y z
N MET A 1 14.22 0.31 8.87
CA MET A 1 13.17 0.84 7.98
C MET A 1 12.91 -0.22 6.93
N LEU A 2 11.78 -0.91 7.02
CA LEU A 2 11.36 -1.92 6.03
C LEU A 2 10.68 -1.16 4.87
N THR A 3 11.41 -0.92 3.80
CA THR A 3 10.88 -0.43 2.52
C THR A 3 10.03 -1.54 1.91
N MET A 4 8.72 -1.34 1.75
CA MET A 4 7.89 -2.27 0.99
C MET A 4 8.27 -2.21 -0.49
N ALA A 5 8.30 -3.37 -1.15
CA ALA A 5 8.82 -3.50 -2.51
C ALA A 5 7.85 -2.93 -3.58
N ARG A 6 8.44 -2.21 -4.54
CA ARG A 6 7.80 -1.68 -5.75
C ARG A 6 7.26 -2.81 -6.65
N THR A 7 6.38 -2.50 -7.59
CA THR A 7 5.93 -3.49 -8.60
C THR A 7 7.06 -3.75 -9.61
N GLN A 8 7.14 -4.96 -10.18
CA GLN A 8 8.13 -5.29 -11.22
C GLN A 8 7.99 -4.38 -12.45
N GLN A 9 6.77 -3.94 -12.76
CA GLN A 9 6.49 -2.97 -13.81
C GLN A 9 7.00 -1.56 -13.48
N ASN A 10 6.84 -1.10 -12.24
CA ASN A 10 7.41 0.18 -11.77
C ASN A 10 8.94 0.14 -11.83
N LEU A 11 9.58 -0.93 -11.35
CA LEU A 11 11.04 -1.10 -11.40
C LEU A 11 11.57 -1.18 -12.83
N ALA A 12 10.88 -1.89 -13.73
CA ALA A 12 11.22 -1.94 -15.14
C ALA A 12 11.12 -0.55 -15.78
N THR A 13 10.06 0.21 -15.46
CA THR A 13 9.86 1.58 -15.97
C THR A 13 10.91 2.53 -15.40
N LEU A 14 11.23 2.45 -14.11
CA LEU A 14 12.31 3.20 -13.46
C LEU A 14 13.65 2.89 -14.13
N ARG A 15 13.95 1.62 -14.37
CA ARG A 15 15.16 1.19 -15.06
C ARG A 15 15.27 1.82 -16.45
N THR A 16 14.23 1.75 -17.27
CA THR A 16 14.27 2.30 -18.63
C THR A 16 14.32 3.82 -18.65
N SER A 17 13.48 4.48 -17.84
CA SER A 17 13.41 5.94 -17.78
C SER A 17 14.68 6.53 -17.20
N PHE A 18 15.22 5.97 -16.12
CA PHE A 18 16.45 6.45 -15.52
C PHE A 18 17.66 6.24 -16.41
N ALA A 19 17.74 5.10 -17.12
CA ALA A 19 18.82 4.87 -18.08
C ALA A 19 18.78 5.88 -19.24
N ALA A 20 17.60 6.23 -19.74
CA ALA A 20 17.43 7.26 -20.75
C ALA A 20 17.83 8.65 -20.23
N ILE A 21 17.29 9.06 -19.08
CA ILE A 21 17.55 10.36 -18.45
C ILE A 21 19.04 10.55 -18.16
N LEU A 22 19.69 9.57 -17.52
CA LEU A 22 21.11 9.67 -17.21
C LEU A 22 21.96 9.61 -18.49
N GLY A 23 21.54 8.82 -19.49
CA GLY A 23 22.19 8.77 -20.79
C GLY A 23 22.15 10.11 -21.53
N ASP A 24 21.06 10.87 -21.40
CA ASP A 24 20.88 12.17 -22.07
C ASP A 24 21.77 13.27 -21.47
N ARG A 25 22.31 13.04 -20.27
CA ARG A 25 23.36 13.89 -19.66
C ARG A 25 24.75 13.68 -20.27
N LYS A 26 24.87 12.94 -21.39
CA LYS A 26 26.15 12.69 -22.07
C LYS A 26 26.92 13.97 -22.39
N ASP A 27 26.23 15.07 -22.69
CA ASP A 27 26.85 16.33 -23.11
C ASP A 27 27.35 17.14 -21.91
N ASP A 28 26.81 16.87 -20.71
CA ASP A 28 27.20 17.50 -19.46
C ASP A 28 28.45 16.86 -18.82
N GLN A 29 28.91 15.73 -19.37
CA GLN A 29 30.00 14.92 -18.82
C GLN A 29 31.15 14.72 -19.83
N SER A 30 32.37 14.69 -19.31
CA SER A 30 33.54 14.23 -20.07
C SER A 30 33.83 12.76 -19.75
N ASP A 31 34.36 11.98 -20.69
CA ASP A 31 34.65 10.55 -20.52
C ASP A 31 35.44 10.26 -19.22
N ALA A 32 36.41 11.13 -18.89
CA ALA A 32 37.22 11.00 -17.69
C ALA A 32 36.45 11.21 -16.37
N LYS A 33 35.32 11.94 -16.39
CA LYS A 33 34.50 12.26 -15.21
C LYS A 33 33.30 11.34 -15.00
N ILE A 34 32.95 10.53 -16.01
CA ILE A 34 31.82 9.60 -15.92
C ILE A 34 31.99 8.61 -14.76
N PRO A 35 33.16 7.97 -14.55
CA PRO A 35 33.34 7.04 -13.43
C PRO A 35 33.11 7.69 -12.06
N ASP A 36 33.59 8.94 -11.86
CA ASP A 36 33.40 9.68 -10.62
C ASP A 36 31.92 10.02 -10.35
N LEU A 37 31.18 10.39 -11.42
CA LEU A 37 29.75 10.62 -11.33
C LEU A 37 29.01 9.33 -10.94
N LEU A 38 29.29 8.23 -11.63
CA LEU A 38 28.65 6.94 -11.35
C LEU A 38 28.94 6.47 -9.92
N ALA A 39 30.18 6.63 -9.45
CA ALA A 39 30.57 6.33 -8.09
C ALA A 39 29.82 7.20 -7.07
N LYS A 40 29.68 8.52 -7.31
CA LYS A 40 28.87 9.41 -6.47
C LYS A 40 27.41 8.98 -6.38
N LEU A 41 26.85 8.45 -7.46
CA LEU A 41 25.48 7.96 -7.51
C LEU A 41 25.32 6.55 -6.91
N GLY A 42 26.42 5.84 -6.64
CA GLY A 42 26.39 4.43 -6.19
C GLY A 42 26.10 3.44 -7.33
N LEU A 43 26.30 3.85 -8.59
CA LEU A 43 26.10 3.01 -9.76
C LEU A 43 27.40 2.27 -10.14
N PRO A 44 27.30 1.03 -10.66
CA PRO A 44 28.46 0.32 -11.18
C PRO A 44 28.99 1.01 -12.44
N ASP A 45 30.31 0.99 -12.62
CA ASP A 45 30.91 1.50 -13.84
C ASP A 45 30.61 0.59 -15.05
N ASN A 46 30.63 1.17 -16.25
CA ASN A 46 30.38 0.45 -17.50
C ASN A 46 31.45 0.75 -18.57
N PRO A 47 32.72 0.38 -18.30
CA PRO A 47 33.84 0.67 -19.19
C PRO A 47 33.72 -0.08 -20.52
N GLY A 48 34.29 0.48 -21.59
CA GLY A 48 34.28 -0.12 -22.93
C GLY A 48 32.98 0.12 -23.73
N SER A 49 32.09 0.97 -23.23
CA SER A 49 30.90 1.42 -23.97
C SER A 49 31.30 2.27 -25.17
N PRO A 50 30.64 2.13 -26.34
CA PRO A 50 31.05 2.83 -27.57
C PRO A 50 30.66 4.32 -27.60
N SER A 51 29.95 4.83 -26.58
CA SER A 51 29.67 6.25 -26.41
C SER A 51 29.40 6.61 -24.95
N LYS A 52 29.58 7.89 -24.57
CA LYS A 52 29.20 8.44 -23.26
C LYS A 52 27.77 8.10 -22.85
N ARG A 53 26.82 8.23 -23.79
CA ARG A 53 25.41 7.92 -23.56
C ARG A 53 25.21 6.48 -23.13
N GLN A 54 25.86 5.55 -23.83
CA GLN A 54 25.78 4.12 -23.52
C GLN A 54 26.58 3.74 -22.27
N HIS A 55 27.64 4.48 -21.94
CA HIS A 55 28.36 4.35 -20.68
C HIS A 55 27.43 4.64 -19.50
N LEU A 56 26.81 5.83 -19.50
CA LEU A 56 25.87 6.27 -18.47
C LEU A 56 24.61 5.40 -18.40
N ALA A 57 23.93 5.18 -19.53
CA ALA A 57 22.73 4.36 -19.58
C ALA A 57 23.02 2.90 -19.18
N GLY A 58 24.13 2.33 -19.66
CA GLY A 58 24.50 0.96 -19.37
C GLY A 58 24.90 0.74 -17.91
N ALA A 59 25.43 1.75 -17.22
CA ALA A 59 25.65 1.71 -15.77
C ALA A 59 24.32 1.52 -15.00
N VAL A 60 23.27 2.25 -15.38
CA VAL A 60 21.92 2.08 -14.81
C VAL A 60 21.35 0.70 -15.10
N LEU A 61 21.55 0.19 -16.33
CA LEU A 61 21.05 -1.12 -16.75
C LEU A 61 21.78 -2.29 -16.07
N LYS A 62 23.05 -2.10 -15.68
CA LYS A 62 23.87 -3.08 -14.94
C LYS A 62 23.61 -3.08 -13.43
N ALA A 63 23.16 -1.96 -12.87
CA ALA A 63 22.88 -1.81 -11.44
C ALA A 63 21.84 -2.83 -10.94
N THR A 64 21.87 -3.11 -9.63
CA THR A 64 20.74 -3.76 -8.95
C THR A 64 19.57 -2.79 -8.78
N ASP A 65 18.38 -3.26 -8.40
CA ASP A 65 17.24 -2.37 -8.13
C ASP A 65 17.52 -1.43 -6.96
N ASP A 66 18.14 -1.91 -5.88
CA ASP A 66 18.52 -1.07 -4.74
C ASP A 66 19.49 0.04 -5.15
N GLN A 67 20.52 -0.29 -5.93
CA GLN A 67 21.47 0.68 -6.45
C GLN A 67 20.77 1.72 -7.34
N ARG A 68 19.80 1.31 -8.16
CA ARG A 68 19.02 2.26 -8.98
C ARG A 68 18.19 3.20 -8.12
N ILE A 69 17.50 2.70 -7.11
CA ILE A 69 16.64 3.51 -6.24
C ILE A 69 17.48 4.56 -5.50
N GLU A 70 18.60 4.12 -4.92
CA GLU A 70 19.52 4.99 -4.20
C GLU A 70 20.17 6.02 -5.14
N ALA A 71 20.54 5.60 -6.35
CA ALA A 71 21.06 6.49 -7.39
C ALA A 71 20.03 7.54 -7.80
N VAL A 72 18.76 7.17 -8.00
CA VAL A 72 17.68 8.12 -8.35
C VAL A 72 17.47 9.13 -7.22
N GLN A 73 17.48 8.70 -5.95
CA GLN A 73 17.41 9.61 -4.81
C GLN A 73 18.56 10.63 -4.83
N ARG A 74 19.79 10.16 -5.04
CA ARG A 74 20.97 11.03 -5.15
C ARG A 74 20.89 11.95 -6.35
N VAL A 75 20.45 11.48 -7.50
CA VAL A 75 20.28 12.31 -8.71
C VAL A 75 19.29 13.44 -8.43
N LEU A 76 18.14 13.14 -7.83
CA LEU A 76 17.13 14.14 -7.49
C LEU A 76 17.63 15.20 -6.48
N GLN A 77 18.62 14.86 -5.65
CA GLN A 77 19.20 15.77 -4.66
C GLN A 77 20.42 16.55 -5.16
N SER A 78 21.21 15.96 -6.07
CA SER A 78 22.56 16.45 -6.41
C SER A 78 22.75 16.84 -7.87
N ILE A 79 21.83 16.47 -8.76
CA ILE A 79 21.86 16.81 -10.17
C ILE A 79 20.62 17.66 -10.49
N GLY A 80 20.83 18.86 -11.01
CA GLY A 80 19.76 19.70 -11.53
C GLY A 80 19.17 19.06 -12.79
N LEU A 81 18.12 18.26 -12.63
CA LEU A 81 17.37 17.69 -13.74
C LEU A 81 16.35 18.70 -14.29
N PRO A 82 16.10 18.69 -15.61
CA PRO A 82 14.92 19.34 -16.17
C PRO A 82 13.66 18.89 -15.45
N GLU A 83 12.71 19.80 -15.20
CA GLU A 83 11.56 19.54 -14.31
C GLU A 83 10.73 18.32 -14.75
N ARG A 84 10.58 18.10 -16.07
CA ARG A 84 9.90 16.91 -16.61
C ARG A 84 10.62 15.60 -16.30
N GLU A 85 11.95 15.57 -16.42
CA GLU A 85 12.75 14.39 -16.12
C GLU A 85 12.75 14.11 -14.62
N ARG A 86 12.84 15.17 -13.81
CA ARG A 86 12.70 15.11 -12.35
C ARG A 86 11.35 14.50 -11.96
N ASP A 87 10.24 15.01 -12.50
CA ASP A 87 8.90 14.56 -12.13
C ASP A 87 8.67 13.10 -12.50
N VAL A 88 9.15 12.63 -13.66
CA VAL A 88 9.09 11.21 -14.04
C VAL A 88 9.82 10.35 -13.02
N LEU A 89 11.02 10.73 -12.61
CA LEU A 89 11.77 9.98 -11.60
C LEU A 89 11.12 10.06 -10.23
N GLN A 90 10.58 11.20 -9.84
CA GLN A 90 9.83 11.36 -8.59
C GLN A 90 8.60 10.45 -8.54
N GLU A 91 7.78 10.41 -9.59
CA GLU A 91 6.61 9.51 -9.64
C GLU A 91 7.03 8.05 -9.49
N LEU A 92 8.03 7.62 -10.26
CA LEU A 92 8.51 6.24 -10.21
C LEU A 92 9.22 5.93 -8.88
N LEU A 93 9.83 6.93 -8.24
CA LEU A 93 10.47 6.78 -6.94
C LEU A 93 9.45 6.71 -5.80
N TRP A 94 8.41 7.52 -5.86
CA TRP A 94 7.44 7.69 -4.77
C TRP A 94 6.31 6.66 -4.83
N ASP A 95 6.04 6.07 -5.99
CA ASP A 95 5.12 4.95 -6.16
C ASP A 95 5.74 3.61 -5.69
N ASP A 96 6.02 3.54 -4.38
CA ASP A 96 6.52 2.34 -3.70
C ASP A 96 5.42 1.54 -2.98
N GLY A 97 4.15 1.93 -3.17
CA GLY A 97 2.98 1.32 -2.55
C GLY A 97 2.82 1.61 -1.06
N THR A 98 3.60 2.54 -0.50
CA THR A 98 3.52 2.91 0.93
C THR A 98 2.61 4.11 1.21
N SER A 99 2.40 4.98 0.22
CA SER A 99 1.57 6.17 0.39
C SER A 99 0.08 5.81 0.50
N PRO A 100 -0.65 6.37 1.47
CA PRO A 100 -2.08 6.11 1.60
C PRO A 100 -2.86 6.75 0.44
N THR A 101 -3.90 6.07 -0.03
CA THR A 101 -4.77 6.60 -1.09
C THR A 101 -5.71 7.67 -0.54
N ILE A 102 -5.64 8.90 -1.08
CA ILE A 102 -6.49 10.02 -0.65
C ILE A 102 -7.53 10.32 -1.72
N PRO A 103 -8.81 9.97 -1.51
CA PRO A 103 -9.84 10.22 -2.51
C PRO A 103 -9.96 11.71 -2.82
N ALA A 104 -10.24 12.04 -4.09
CA ALA A 104 -10.24 13.43 -4.59
C ALA A 104 -11.13 14.40 -3.78
N ARG A 105 -12.25 13.91 -3.23
CA ARG A 105 -13.10 14.68 -2.31
C ARG A 105 -12.30 15.17 -1.10
N TYR A 106 -11.59 14.26 -0.43
CA TYR A 106 -10.84 14.57 0.80
C TYR A 106 -9.63 15.46 0.53
N ARG A 107 -9.06 15.42 -0.67
CA ARG A 107 -8.04 16.40 -1.09
C ARG A 107 -8.62 17.83 -1.16
N ARG A 108 -9.85 17.99 -1.66
CA ARG A 108 -10.56 19.28 -1.70
C ARG A 108 -11.02 19.72 -0.31
N ASP A 109 -11.55 18.81 0.51
CA ASP A 109 -11.95 19.09 1.88
C ASP A 109 -10.72 19.52 2.72
N LEU A 110 -9.55 18.89 2.48
CA LEU A 110 -8.28 19.33 3.04
C LEU A 110 -7.92 20.75 2.63
N ALA A 111 -7.90 21.07 1.33
CA ALA A 111 -7.56 22.41 0.87
C ALA A 111 -8.45 23.50 1.51
N LYS A 112 -9.76 23.23 1.67
CA LYS A 112 -10.69 24.13 2.39
C LYS A 112 -10.31 24.28 3.86
N SER A 113 -9.98 23.18 4.54
CA SER A 113 -9.60 23.24 5.96
C SER A 113 -8.32 24.04 6.19
N LEU A 114 -7.45 24.13 5.18
CA LEU A 114 -6.20 24.88 5.22
C LEU A 114 -6.38 26.39 4.97
N GLU A 115 -7.58 26.88 4.65
CA GLU A 115 -7.83 28.33 4.51
C GLU A 115 -7.53 29.11 5.80
N GLN A 116 -7.68 28.46 6.97
CA GLN A 116 -7.42 29.08 8.27
C GLN A 116 -5.95 28.96 8.70
N VAL A 117 -5.09 28.38 7.86
CA VAL A 117 -3.67 28.17 8.14
C VAL A 117 -2.83 28.91 7.11
N ASP A 118 -1.88 29.71 7.58
CA ASP A 118 -0.92 30.35 6.68
C ASP A 118 0.00 29.28 6.06
N LEU A 119 -0.20 28.97 4.78
CA LEU A 119 0.63 28.01 4.05
C LEU A 119 2.02 28.57 3.71
N ALA A 120 2.17 29.90 3.69
CA ALA A 120 3.41 30.59 3.38
C ALA A 120 4.06 31.22 4.64
N LEU A 121 3.88 30.58 5.81
CA LEU A 121 4.40 31.05 7.09
C LEU A 121 5.90 31.38 7.01
N ASP A 122 6.69 30.46 6.45
CA ASP A 122 7.99 30.79 5.86
C ASP A 122 7.87 30.84 4.34
N ARG A 123 7.99 32.04 3.77
CA ARG A 123 7.83 32.28 2.33
C ARG A 123 8.86 31.50 1.50
N ALA A 124 10.12 31.51 1.91
CA ALA A 124 11.19 30.88 1.16
C ALA A 124 11.03 29.35 1.15
N GLY A 125 10.74 28.76 2.30
CA GLY A 125 10.46 27.35 2.45
C GLY A 125 9.19 26.90 1.72
N PHE A 126 8.14 27.72 1.73
CA PHE A 126 6.92 27.44 0.96
C PHE A 126 7.21 27.42 -0.54
N GLU A 127 7.92 28.43 -1.06
CA GLU A 127 8.35 28.47 -2.46
C GLU A 127 9.27 27.30 -2.84
N GLU A 128 10.18 26.90 -1.95
CA GLU A 128 11.04 25.71 -2.12
C GLU A 128 10.22 24.43 -2.21
N VAL A 129 9.23 24.25 -1.33
CA VAL A 129 8.31 23.11 -1.37
C VAL A 129 7.54 23.08 -2.69
N LEU A 130 6.96 24.21 -3.13
CA LEU A 130 6.25 24.25 -4.41
C LEU A 130 7.16 23.84 -5.58
N SER A 131 8.38 24.35 -5.61
CA SER A 131 9.39 24.04 -6.64
C SER A 131 9.78 22.57 -6.63
N THR A 132 9.79 21.94 -5.46
CA THR A 132 10.15 20.52 -5.29
C THR A 132 9.12 19.60 -5.92
N PHE A 133 7.84 19.96 -5.82
CA PHE A 133 6.72 19.09 -6.23
C PHE A 133 6.05 19.49 -7.54
N TRP A 134 6.35 20.64 -8.13
CA TRP A 134 5.62 21.14 -9.30
C TRP A 134 6.52 21.88 -10.29
N GLN A 135 6.04 21.99 -11.53
CA GLN A 135 6.68 22.74 -12.61
C GLN A 135 6.17 24.17 -12.59
N ILE A 136 6.59 24.95 -11.59
CA ILE A 136 6.06 26.30 -11.39
C ILE A 136 6.81 27.38 -12.14
N ASP A 137 8.03 27.08 -12.61
CA ASP A 137 8.90 28.00 -13.35
C ASP A 137 8.85 27.80 -14.87
N ASP A 138 8.19 26.72 -15.31
CA ASP A 138 8.08 26.34 -16.72
C ASP A 138 7.33 27.39 -17.54
N ARG A 139 7.88 27.72 -18.71
CA ARG A 139 7.25 28.62 -19.70
C ARG A 139 6.84 27.84 -20.96
N PRO A 140 5.65 28.09 -21.53
CA PRO A 140 5.27 27.48 -22.80
C PRO A 140 6.29 27.81 -23.91
N PHE A 141 6.75 26.78 -24.63
CA PHE A 141 7.78 26.88 -25.68
C PHE A 141 7.45 27.86 -26.83
N LEU A 142 6.17 28.19 -27.03
CA LEU A 142 5.75 29.13 -28.08
C LEU A 142 5.83 30.60 -27.68
N ASP A 143 6.27 30.92 -26.46
CA ASP A 143 6.11 32.25 -25.88
C ASP A 143 7.42 33.01 -25.62
N PHE A 144 8.49 32.68 -26.34
CA PHE A 144 9.79 33.36 -26.25
C PHE A 144 9.74 34.89 -26.51
N ALA A 145 8.62 35.41 -27.02
CA ALA A 145 8.42 36.83 -27.30
C ALA A 145 7.60 37.59 -26.21
N ASN A 146 6.83 36.92 -25.35
CA ASN A 146 6.07 37.58 -24.29
C ASN A 146 6.61 37.26 -22.89
N LYS A 147 6.62 38.28 -22.02
CA LYS A 147 6.85 38.13 -20.57
C LYS A 147 5.59 37.58 -19.88
N THR A 148 5.05 36.46 -20.34
CA THR A 148 3.94 35.83 -19.62
C THR A 148 4.44 35.40 -18.23
N PRO A 149 3.62 35.64 -17.18
CA PRO A 149 3.96 35.20 -15.83
C PRO A 149 4.01 33.67 -15.78
N THR A 150 4.99 33.14 -15.06
CA THR A 150 5.07 31.72 -14.69
C THR A 150 4.00 31.40 -13.64
N LEU A 151 3.75 30.11 -13.36
CA LEU A 151 2.86 29.74 -12.26
C LEU A 151 3.40 30.23 -10.91
N ARG A 152 4.74 30.28 -10.72
CA ARG A 152 5.35 30.94 -9.57
C ARG A 152 4.94 32.41 -9.48
N ASP A 153 5.07 33.15 -10.58
CA ASP A 153 4.71 34.57 -10.63
C ASP A 153 3.21 34.77 -10.29
N GLU A 154 2.34 33.88 -10.78
CA GLU A 154 0.91 33.91 -10.45
C GLU A 154 0.67 33.61 -8.95
N ILE A 155 1.30 32.58 -8.38
CA ILE A 155 1.17 32.22 -6.96
C ILE A 155 1.66 33.36 -6.06
N ILE A 156 2.83 33.92 -6.34
CA ILE A 156 3.37 35.06 -5.59
C ILE A 156 2.38 36.22 -5.64
N ARG A 157 1.86 36.55 -6.82
CA ARG A 157 0.96 37.68 -7.00
C ARG A 157 -0.40 37.49 -6.32
N HIS A 158 -1.00 36.31 -6.50
CA HIS A 158 -2.42 36.05 -6.20
C HIS A 158 -2.66 35.29 -4.89
N TYR A 159 -1.63 34.68 -4.32
CA TYR A 159 -1.74 33.97 -3.04
C TYR A 159 -0.93 34.66 -1.93
N ILE A 160 0.27 35.16 -2.23
CA ILE A 160 1.17 35.74 -1.22
C ILE A 160 0.99 37.25 -1.10
N ASP A 161 1.20 38.00 -2.19
CA ASP A 161 1.26 39.46 -2.14
C ASP A 161 -0.14 40.10 -2.21
N ASN A 162 -1.09 39.48 -2.93
CA ASN A 162 -2.50 39.88 -2.96
C ASN A 162 -3.37 38.61 -2.89
N PRO A 163 -3.86 38.17 -1.72
CA PRO A 163 -4.52 36.88 -1.54
C PRO A 163 -5.95 36.87 -2.10
N ASP A 164 -6.10 36.98 -3.42
CA ASP A 164 -7.36 36.74 -4.14
C ASP A 164 -7.56 35.26 -4.49
N TRP A 165 -6.53 34.43 -4.34
CA TRP A 165 -6.64 32.98 -4.31
C TRP A 165 -6.74 32.46 -2.88
N ASP A 166 -7.71 31.58 -2.65
CA ASP A 166 -7.76 30.74 -1.46
C ASP A 166 -6.88 29.49 -1.64
N ALA A 167 -6.75 28.68 -0.58
CA ALA A 167 -6.00 27.42 -0.63
C ALA A 167 -6.60 26.43 -1.65
N VAL A 168 -7.91 26.50 -1.90
CA VAL A 168 -8.60 25.64 -2.87
C VAL A 168 -8.15 25.97 -4.30
N ALA A 169 -8.09 27.25 -4.65
CA ALA A 169 -7.63 27.77 -5.93
C ALA A 169 -6.15 27.48 -6.15
N LEU A 170 -5.31 27.69 -5.12
CA LEU A 170 -3.89 27.32 -5.16
C LEU A 170 -3.71 25.83 -5.51
N PHE A 171 -4.41 24.94 -4.79
CA PHE A 171 -4.29 23.49 -5.02
C PHE A 171 -4.80 23.08 -6.41
N ASP A 172 -5.82 23.77 -6.94
CA ASP A 172 -6.31 23.52 -8.30
C ASP A 172 -5.29 23.93 -9.36
N ARG A 173 -4.68 25.12 -9.20
CA ARG A 173 -3.65 25.67 -10.10
C ARG A 173 -2.38 24.85 -10.12
N LEU A 174 -2.00 24.27 -8.99
CA LEU A 174 -0.90 23.30 -8.91
C LEU A 174 -1.25 21.95 -9.56
N GLY A 175 -2.54 21.62 -9.73
CA GLY A 175 -2.98 20.29 -10.16
C GLY A 175 -2.97 19.24 -9.03
N ALA A 176 -2.92 19.66 -7.76
CA ALA A 176 -2.82 18.79 -6.59
C ALA A 176 -4.01 17.80 -6.46
N TYR A 177 -5.17 18.14 -7.01
CA TYR A 177 -6.33 17.24 -7.01
C TYR A 177 -6.23 16.08 -8.01
N LYS A 178 -5.29 16.15 -8.96
CA LYS A 178 -5.15 15.18 -10.06
C LYS A 178 -3.82 14.42 -10.04
N CYS A 179 -2.88 14.78 -9.16
CA CYS A 179 -1.62 14.05 -9.04
C CYS A 179 -1.79 12.70 -8.33
N THR A 180 -0.73 11.90 -8.33
CA THR A 180 -0.68 10.64 -7.60
C THR A 180 -0.83 10.86 -6.09
N ASP A 181 -1.31 9.84 -5.39
CA ASP A 181 -1.41 9.88 -3.93
C ASP A 181 -0.05 10.10 -3.28
N ALA A 182 1.01 9.51 -3.84
CA ALA A 182 2.36 9.64 -3.32
C ALA A 182 2.89 11.08 -3.41
N ARG A 183 2.71 11.77 -4.55
CA ARG A 183 3.06 13.19 -4.69
C ARG A 183 2.24 14.04 -3.73
N PHE A 184 0.92 13.80 -3.65
CA PHE A 184 0.04 14.56 -2.78
C PHE A 184 0.42 14.41 -1.29
N CYS A 185 0.65 13.19 -0.81
CA CYS A 185 1.03 12.95 0.58
C CYS A 185 2.34 13.64 0.92
N ARG A 186 3.37 13.48 0.09
CA ARG A 186 4.68 14.11 0.30
C ARG A 186 4.62 15.62 0.27
N PHE A 187 3.78 16.20 -0.59
CA PHE A 187 3.53 17.64 -0.62
C PHE A 187 2.92 18.12 0.71
N VAL A 188 1.89 17.44 1.21
CA VAL A 188 1.26 17.78 2.49
C VAL A 188 2.21 17.59 3.68
N GLU A 189 3.03 16.54 3.67
CA GLU A 189 4.10 16.30 4.66
C GLU A 189 5.15 17.42 4.63
N ALA A 190 5.56 17.86 3.44
CA ALA A 190 6.53 18.95 3.29
C ALA A 190 5.97 20.29 3.78
N LEU A 191 4.68 20.55 3.59
CA LEU A 191 3.99 21.72 4.17
C LEU A 191 3.90 21.67 5.72
N ALA A 192 4.01 20.48 6.33
CA ALA A 192 4.07 20.32 7.78
C ALA A 192 5.51 20.42 8.34
N SER A 193 6.52 20.41 7.47
CA SER A 193 7.93 20.36 7.88
C SER A 193 8.43 21.68 8.46
N SER A 194 9.58 21.62 9.16
CA SER A 194 10.28 22.79 9.70
C SER A 194 10.76 23.77 8.61
N THR A 195 10.88 23.31 7.36
CA THR A 195 11.20 24.17 6.20
C THR A 195 10.14 25.25 5.99
N VAL A 196 8.85 24.89 6.05
CA VAL A 196 7.74 25.85 5.90
C VAL A 196 7.30 26.40 7.25
N ARG A 197 7.49 25.61 8.32
CA ARG A 197 6.99 25.90 9.67
C ARG A 197 8.11 25.79 10.68
N PRO A 198 9.02 26.77 10.76
CA PRO A 198 10.12 26.79 11.73
C PRO A 198 9.65 27.07 13.18
N ASP A 199 8.41 26.71 13.51
CA ASP A 199 7.79 26.79 14.83
C ASP A 199 6.98 25.50 15.07
N GLU A 200 7.31 24.80 16.15
CA GLU A 200 6.72 23.50 16.51
C GLU A 200 5.21 23.58 16.82
N SER A 201 4.77 24.69 17.45
CA SER A 201 3.36 24.90 17.73
C SER A 201 2.57 25.12 16.44
N GLN A 202 3.15 25.83 15.47
CA GLN A 202 2.55 26.00 14.14
C GLN A 202 2.55 24.70 13.31
N GLN A 203 3.55 23.83 13.49
CA GLN A 203 3.50 22.47 12.93
C GLN A 203 2.28 21.72 13.47
N ARG A 204 2.03 21.77 14.80
CA ARG A 204 0.86 21.10 15.41
C ARG A 204 -0.46 21.66 14.91
N VAL A 205 -0.58 22.97 14.72
CA VAL A 205 -1.79 23.60 14.17
C VAL A 205 -2.07 23.06 12.76
N PHE A 206 -1.07 23.04 11.88
CA PHE A 206 -1.20 22.51 10.53
C PHE A 206 -1.55 21.01 10.53
N ILE A 207 -0.84 20.21 11.33
CA ILE A 207 -1.08 18.77 11.49
C ILE A 207 -2.52 18.52 11.96
N GLY A 208 -3.02 19.29 12.92
CA GLY A 208 -4.38 19.18 13.42
C GLY A 208 -5.44 19.50 12.36
N ALA A 209 -5.21 20.51 11.52
CA ALA A 209 -6.10 20.84 10.40
C ALA A 209 -6.16 19.71 9.37
N VAL A 210 -5.00 19.16 9.02
CA VAL A 210 -4.90 18.02 8.09
C VAL A 210 -5.59 16.79 8.64
N ASP A 211 -5.32 16.43 9.89
CA ASP A 211 -5.97 15.28 10.55
C ASP A 211 -7.49 15.46 10.64
N ALA A 212 -7.98 16.65 10.94
CA ALA A 212 -9.42 16.91 10.97
C ALA A 212 -10.08 16.66 9.61
N ALA A 213 -9.41 17.03 8.51
CA ALA A 213 -9.93 16.85 7.16
C ALA A 213 -9.80 15.40 6.65
N LEU A 214 -8.71 14.70 7.00
CA LEU A 214 -8.39 13.39 6.44
C LEU A 214 -8.82 12.21 7.32
N LYS A 215 -9.01 12.40 8.63
CA LYS A 215 -9.47 11.33 9.53
C LYS A 215 -10.77 10.64 9.09
N PRO A 216 -11.77 11.32 8.49
CA PRO A 216 -12.98 10.65 8.01
C PRO A 216 -12.76 9.73 6.79
N CYS A 217 -11.61 9.82 6.10
CA CYS A 217 -11.17 8.82 5.11
C CYS A 217 -10.14 7.84 5.67
N GLY A 218 -9.94 7.85 7.00
CA GLY A 218 -9.02 6.94 7.67
C GLY A 218 -7.56 7.31 7.47
N ILE A 219 -7.20 8.56 7.23
CA ILE A 219 -5.80 9.01 7.11
C ILE A 219 -5.48 10.04 8.17
N HIS A 220 -4.28 9.97 8.74
CA HIS A 220 -3.78 10.92 9.74
C HIS A 220 -2.25 11.00 9.69
N PHE A 221 -1.70 12.01 10.33
CA PHE A 221 -0.27 12.10 10.60
C PHE A 221 0.16 11.16 11.73
N TYR A 222 1.16 10.35 11.44
CA TYR A 222 2.06 9.82 12.45
C TYR A 222 3.17 10.85 12.70
N THR A 223 3.32 11.28 13.95
CA THR A 223 4.31 12.28 14.35
C THR A 223 5.37 11.67 15.25
N SER A 224 6.61 12.10 15.05
CA SER A 224 7.75 11.74 15.90
C SER A 224 8.67 12.95 16.05
N ASN A 225 9.51 12.96 17.08
CA ASN A 225 10.48 14.04 17.25
C ASN A 225 11.66 13.82 16.31
N GLY A 226 11.94 14.81 15.47
CA GLY A 226 13.14 14.90 14.66
C GLY A 226 14.39 15.14 15.51
N ALA A 227 15.56 14.86 14.94
CA ALA A 227 16.84 15.08 15.62
C ALA A 227 17.14 16.56 15.90
N ASP A 228 16.48 17.46 15.16
CA ASP A 228 16.55 18.92 15.28
C ASP A 228 15.53 19.50 16.28
N GLY A 229 14.70 18.66 16.90
CA GLY A 229 13.68 19.06 17.88
C GLY A 229 12.33 19.46 17.26
N TYR A 230 12.22 19.51 15.92
CA TYR A 230 10.95 19.71 15.22
C TYR A 230 10.19 18.40 15.02
N LEU A 231 8.90 18.48 14.70
CA LEU A 231 8.11 17.30 14.39
C LEU A 231 8.45 16.77 13.00
N THR A 232 8.76 15.48 12.93
CA THR A 232 8.75 14.70 11.68
C THR A 232 7.40 14.01 11.55
N SER A 233 6.69 14.34 10.48
CA SER A 233 5.30 13.93 10.26
C SER A 233 5.17 13.16 8.95
N THR A 234 4.47 12.03 8.98
CA THR A 234 4.20 11.19 7.81
C THR A 234 2.72 10.81 7.79
N LEU A 235 2.06 10.92 6.65
CA LEU A 235 0.67 10.52 6.48
C LEU A 235 0.55 9.00 6.43
N VAL A 236 -0.31 8.44 7.28
CA VAL A 236 -0.55 7.01 7.40
C VAL A 236 -2.05 6.74 7.54
N ALA A 237 -2.50 5.56 7.10
CA ALA A 237 -3.88 5.17 7.30
C ALA A 237 -4.14 4.55 8.69
N ILE A 238 -5.33 4.83 9.23
CA ILE A 238 -5.88 4.31 10.47
C ILE A 238 -6.59 2.98 10.17
N GLY A 239 -6.36 1.97 11.01
CA GLY A 239 -7.26 0.82 11.11
C GLY A 239 -7.28 -0.13 9.90
N GLY A 240 -6.11 -0.49 9.35
CA GLY A 240 -6.02 -1.50 8.29
C GLY A 240 -6.50 -1.04 6.91
N ALA A 241 -7.13 0.13 6.80
CA ALA A 241 -7.83 0.57 5.61
C ALA A 241 -6.96 0.84 4.37
N THR A 242 -5.64 0.89 4.53
CA THR A 242 -4.69 0.84 3.41
C THR A 242 -3.45 0.02 3.75
N GLN A 243 -3.59 -1.15 4.39
CA GLN A 243 -2.50 -2.10 4.21
C GLN A 243 -2.54 -2.57 2.75
N ALA A 244 -1.44 -2.28 2.02
CA ALA A 244 -1.20 -2.76 0.66
C ALA A 244 -1.79 -4.16 0.49
N SER A 245 -2.55 -4.36 -0.59
CA SER A 245 -3.14 -5.66 -0.90
C SER A 245 -2.08 -6.75 -0.74
N PRO A 246 -2.33 -7.82 0.04
CA PRO A 246 -1.34 -8.88 0.22
C PRO A 246 -0.87 -9.33 -1.17
N LYS A 247 0.44 -9.20 -1.44
CA LYS A 247 1.02 -9.43 -2.77
C LYS A 247 0.76 -10.83 -3.30
N ASN A 248 0.59 -11.80 -2.40
CA ASN A 248 0.15 -13.15 -2.68
C ASN A 248 -0.79 -13.60 -1.55
N LEU A 249 -2.02 -13.98 -1.88
CA LEU A 249 -2.94 -14.60 -0.93
C LEU A 249 -2.81 -16.12 -1.08
N ILE A 250 -2.34 -16.78 -0.03
CA ILE A 250 -2.13 -18.23 0.00
C ILE A 250 -3.25 -18.86 0.83
N PHE A 251 -4.02 -19.74 0.22
CA PHE A 251 -5.24 -20.27 0.84
C PHE A 251 -5.64 -21.64 0.31
N GLY A 252 -6.70 -22.20 0.89
CA GLY A 252 -7.29 -23.43 0.40
C GLY A 252 -6.43 -24.68 0.60
N SER A 253 -5.58 -24.69 1.62
CA SER A 253 -4.75 -25.86 2.00
C SER A 253 -4.95 -26.24 3.47
N ARG A 254 -5.23 -27.53 3.71
CA ARG A 254 -5.40 -28.13 5.05
C ARG A 254 -4.11 -28.20 5.85
N LYS A 255 -2.97 -28.30 5.18
CA LYS A 255 -1.64 -28.39 5.80
C LYS A 255 -0.85 -27.13 5.49
N LYS A 256 0.03 -26.74 6.41
CA LYS A 256 0.95 -25.63 6.17
C LYS A 256 1.78 -25.96 4.93
N PRO A 257 1.67 -25.16 3.85
CA PRO A 257 2.50 -25.38 2.68
C PRO A 257 3.97 -25.12 3.01
N ASP A 258 4.88 -25.88 2.39
CA ASP A 258 6.30 -25.56 2.44
C ASP A 258 6.57 -24.41 1.46
N LEU A 259 6.56 -23.20 2.02
CA LEU A 259 6.78 -21.96 1.30
C LEU A 259 8.25 -21.58 1.43
N ARG A 260 8.97 -21.49 0.31
CA ARG A 260 10.29 -20.88 0.27
C ARG A 260 10.22 -19.51 -0.37
N LEU A 261 10.99 -18.58 0.17
CA LEU A 261 11.34 -17.37 -0.55
C LEU A 261 12.30 -17.78 -1.66
N GLY A 262 11.84 -17.70 -2.91
CA GLY A 262 12.71 -17.84 -4.08
C GLY A 262 13.70 -16.68 -4.10
N ASN A 263 13.16 -15.45 -4.19
CA ASN A 263 13.92 -14.22 -4.03
C ASN A 263 13.37 -13.39 -2.84
N ALA A 264 14.22 -13.14 -1.84
CA ALA A 264 13.87 -12.41 -0.63
C ALA A 264 13.54 -10.92 -0.88
N LEU A 265 13.93 -10.37 -2.02
CA LEU A 265 13.67 -8.97 -2.40
C LEU A 265 12.32 -8.79 -3.11
N ASP A 266 11.84 -9.82 -3.83
CA ASP A 266 10.61 -9.75 -4.64
C ASP A 266 9.38 -10.33 -3.91
N ASN A 267 9.56 -10.93 -2.72
CA ASN A 267 8.54 -11.77 -2.07
C ASN A 267 8.00 -12.87 -3.01
N ASP A 268 8.88 -13.40 -3.87
CA ASP A 268 8.56 -14.56 -4.70
C ASP A 268 8.46 -15.78 -3.78
N ILE A 269 7.25 -16.31 -3.68
CA ILE A 269 6.96 -17.48 -2.87
C ILE A 269 6.91 -18.68 -3.80
N GLU A 270 7.91 -19.55 -3.70
CA GLU A 270 7.92 -20.84 -4.37
C GLU A 270 7.32 -21.89 -3.43
N ILE A 271 6.37 -22.68 -3.94
CA ILE A 271 5.83 -23.84 -3.24
C ILE A 271 6.77 -25.02 -3.53
N VAL A 272 7.52 -25.45 -2.52
CA VAL A 272 8.51 -26.53 -2.66
C VAL A 272 7.82 -27.89 -2.73
N GLN A 273 6.72 -28.05 -1.99
CA GLN A 273 5.90 -29.26 -1.95
C GLN A 273 4.42 -28.89 -1.71
N GLY A 274 3.51 -29.59 -2.40
CA GLY A 274 2.05 -29.39 -2.24
C GLY A 274 1.44 -28.31 -3.14
N ALA A 275 2.08 -27.96 -4.26
CA ALA A 275 1.57 -26.94 -5.20
C ALA A 275 0.16 -27.25 -5.74
N GLU A 276 -0.19 -28.52 -5.88
CA GLU A 276 -1.53 -28.97 -6.29
C GLU A 276 -2.60 -28.69 -5.22
N ASP A 277 -2.21 -28.67 -3.95
CA ASP A 277 -3.09 -28.58 -2.77
C ASP A 277 -3.27 -27.15 -2.26
N VAL A 278 -2.62 -26.16 -2.87
CA VAL A 278 -2.61 -24.76 -2.41
C VAL A 278 -3.10 -23.85 -3.53
N LEU A 279 -3.87 -22.83 -3.17
CA LEU A 279 -4.23 -21.74 -4.07
C LEU A 279 -3.40 -20.50 -3.74
N MET A 280 -2.83 -19.88 -4.76
CA MET A 280 -2.04 -18.65 -4.64
C MET A 280 -2.62 -17.59 -5.56
N TYR A 281 -3.42 -16.69 -5.01
CA TYR A 281 -3.96 -15.55 -5.76
C TYR A 281 -2.88 -14.46 -5.85
N ASP A 282 -2.51 -14.15 -7.09
CA ASP A 282 -1.35 -13.35 -7.50
C ASP A 282 -1.75 -12.04 -8.22
N ARG A 283 -3.05 -11.73 -8.27
CA ARG A 283 -3.55 -10.49 -8.87
C ARG A 283 -3.64 -9.37 -7.85
N PRO A 284 -3.54 -8.10 -8.28
CA PRO A 284 -3.83 -6.96 -7.40
C PRO A 284 -5.25 -7.04 -6.82
N ILE A 285 -5.42 -6.61 -5.58
CA ILE A 285 -6.73 -6.47 -4.93
C ILE A 285 -7.07 -4.99 -4.92
N GLY A 286 -8.17 -4.63 -5.58
CA GLY A 286 -8.58 -3.24 -5.77
C GLY A 286 -9.22 -2.60 -4.53
N SER A 287 -9.64 -1.35 -4.66
CA SER A 287 -10.31 -0.58 -3.60
C SER A 287 -11.63 -1.20 -3.12
N GLU A 288 -12.23 -2.08 -3.93
CA GLU A 288 -13.46 -2.82 -3.64
C GLU A 288 -13.21 -4.09 -2.80
N GLY A 289 -11.95 -4.39 -2.46
CA GLY A 289 -11.58 -5.65 -1.82
C GLY A 289 -11.46 -6.81 -2.82
N LEU A 290 -11.48 -8.05 -2.32
CA LEU A 290 -11.43 -9.24 -3.15
C LEU A 290 -12.85 -9.75 -3.42
N LEU A 291 -13.41 -9.43 -4.59
CA LEU A 291 -14.76 -9.86 -4.95
C LEU A 291 -14.76 -11.30 -5.45
N TRP A 292 -15.90 -11.98 -5.28
CA TRP A 292 -16.06 -13.35 -5.79
C TRP A 292 -15.83 -13.44 -7.30
N ARG A 293 -16.34 -12.48 -8.09
CA ARG A 293 -16.14 -12.47 -9.55
C ARG A 293 -14.66 -12.38 -9.94
N ASP A 294 -13.85 -11.67 -9.16
CA ASP A 294 -12.42 -11.49 -9.43
C ASP A 294 -11.67 -12.79 -9.13
N LEU A 295 -12.02 -13.43 -8.00
CA LEU A 295 -11.51 -14.75 -7.63
C LEU A 295 -11.91 -15.84 -8.64
N GLN A 296 -13.15 -15.81 -9.13
CA GLN A 296 -13.65 -16.73 -10.16
C GLN A 296 -12.93 -16.51 -11.50
N ALA A 297 -12.77 -15.26 -11.95
CA ALA A 297 -12.07 -14.94 -13.19
C ALA A 297 -10.58 -15.30 -13.13
N TRP A 298 -9.95 -15.13 -11.97
CA TRP A 298 -8.61 -15.62 -11.70
C TRP A 298 -8.55 -17.15 -11.81
N TYR A 299 -9.43 -17.87 -11.11
CA TYR A 299 -9.43 -19.32 -11.13
C TYR A 299 -9.68 -19.91 -12.52
N ALA A 300 -10.60 -19.30 -13.29
CA ALA A 300 -10.88 -19.65 -14.68
C ALA A 300 -9.63 -19.55 -15.55
N HIS A 301 -8.94 -18.40 -15.47
CA HIS A 301 -7.71 -18.15 -16.21
C HIS A 301 -6.61 -19.15 -15.85
N THR A 302 -6.34 -19.34 -14.55
CA THR A 302 -5.26 -20.21 -14.05
C THR A 302 -5.49 -21.68 -14.40
N ARG A 303 -6.75 -22.12 -14.54
CA ARG A 303 -7.10 -23.51 -14.87
C ARG A 303 -7.53 -23.72 -16.32
N GLY A 304 -7.52 -22.67 -17.15
CA GLY A 304 -7.95 -22.74 -18.55
C GLY A 304 -9.43 -23.14 -18.72
N LEU A 305 -10.29 -22.74 -17.78
CA LEU A 305 -11.72 -23.07 -17.76
C LEU A 305 -12.56 -21.93 -18.35
N ALA A 306 -13.74 -22.26 -18.89
CA ALA A 306 -14.77 -21.27 -19.16
C ALA A 306 -15.28 -20.64 -17.84
N VAL A 307 -15.68 -19.37 -17.89
CA VAL A 307 -16.09 -18.62 -16.68
C VAL A 307 -17.26 -19.28 -15.95
N GLU A 308 -18.23 -19.83 -16.68
CA GLU A 308 -19.39 -20.52 -16.10
C GLU A 308 -19.01 -21.81 -15.34
N ASP A 309 -18.09 -22.59 -15.90
CA ASP A 309 -17.60 -23.82 -15.28
C ASP A 309 -16.72 -23.53 -14.05
N ALA A 310 -15.98 -22.41 -14.09
CA ALA A 310 -15.09 -21.99 -13.02
C ALA A 310 -15.83 -21.69 -11.71
N LYS A 311 -17.10 -21.23 -11.76
CA LYS A 311 -17.89 -20.94 -10.55
C LYS A 311 -18.06 -22.18 -9.67
N VAL A 312 -18.53 -23.27 -10.26
CA VAL A 312 -18.80 -24.53 -9.54
C VAL A 312 -17.48 -25.20 -9.14
N ALA A 313 -16.48 -25.18 -10.01
CA ALA A 313 -15.16 -25.75 -9.73
C ALA A 313 -14.46 -25.03 -8.57
N LEU A 314 -14.49 -23.69 -8.54
CA LEU A 314 -13.91 -22.89 -7.46
C LEU A 314 -14.62 -23.17 -6.13
N TYR A 315 -15.96 -23.14 -6.09
CA TYR A 315 -16.71 -23.44 -4.87
C TYR A 315 -16.33 -24.79 -4.27
N ARG A 316 -16.34 -25.85 -5.10
CA ARG A 316 -15.95 -27.21 -4.65
C ARG A 316 -14.50 -27.27 -4.19
N ARG A 317 -13.60 -26.53 -4.85
CA ARG A 317 -12.19 -26.49 -4.46
C ARG A 317 -11.97 -25.81 -3.12
N LEU A 318 -12.72 -24.75 -2.82
CA LEU A 318 -12.70 -24.06 -1.53
C LEU A 318 -13.34 -24.92 -0.43
N GLU A 319 -14.49 -25.53 -0.70
CA GLU A 319 -15.15 -26.45 0.23
C GLU A 319 -14.25 -27.65 0.58
N ALA A 320 -13.61 -28.26 -0.42
CA ALA A 320 -12.69 -29.37 -0.20
C ALA A 320 -11.47 -29.00 0.65
N SER A 321 -11.12 -27.71 0.72
CA SER A 321 -9.99 -27.27 1.55
C SER A 321 -10.28 -27.31 3.04
N LEU A 322 -11.55 -27.32 3.45
CA LEU A 322 -11.92 -27.32 4.86
C LEU A 322 -11.50 -28.62 5.56
N PRO A 323 -11.13 -28.58 6.86
CA PRO A 323 -10.84 -29.76 7.66
C PRO A 323 -12.06 -30.68 7.80
N GLU A 324 -11.92 -31.95 7.43
CA GLU A 324 -12.99 -32.96 7.53
C GLU A 324 -13.49 -33.18 8.97
N ASN A 325 -12.61 -32.93 9.95
CA ASN A 325 -12.91 -33.04 11.37
C ASN A 325 -13.53 -31.76 11.96
N SER A 326 -13.90 -30.78 11.15
CA SER A 326 -14.53 -29.53 11.59
C SER A 326 -15.88 -29.26 10.89
N PRO A 327 -16.95 -30.02 11.22
CA PRO A 327 -18.30 -29.70 10.77
C PRO A 327 -18.72 -28.23 11.03
N PRO A 328 -18.34 -27.60 12.16
CA PRO A 328 -18.62 -26.17 12.39
C PRO A 328 -18.06 -25.22 11.31
N GLN A 329 -16.85 -25.47 10.80
CA GLN A 329 -16.28 -24.64 9.71
C GLN A 329 -17.02 -24.86 8.39
N ALA A 330 -17.38 -26.11 8.07
CA ALA A 330 -18.20 -26.41 6.91
C ALA A 330 -19.58 -25.72 6.99
N LEU A 331 -20.16 -25.64 8.19
CA LEU A 331 -21.40 -24.90 8.42
C LEU A 331 -21.21 -23.40 8.17
N ALA A 332 -20.18 -22.77 8.75
CA ALA A 332 -19.86 -21.35 8.54
C ALA A 332 -19.69 -21.03 7.05
N PHE A 333 -18.89 -21.84 6.33
CA PHE A 333 -18.66 -21.69 4.90
C PHE A 333 -19.95 -21.80 4.10
N THR A 334 -20.73 -22.87 4.29
CA THR A 334 -21.96 -23.07 3.51
C THR A 334 -23.04 -22.01 3.80
N CYS A 335 -23.14 -21.54 5.05
CA CYS A 335 -24.08 -20.49 5.44
C CYS A 335 -23.77 -19.15 4.77
N PHE A 336 -22.49 -18.81 4.56
CA PHE A 336 -22.11 -17.61 3.80
C PHE A 336 -22.71 -17.60 2.39
N PHE A 337 -22.59 -18.71 1.65
CA PHE A 337 -23.14 -18.81 0.29
C PHE A 337 -24.68 -18.84 0.30
N ARG A 338 -25.30 -19.45 1.32
CA ARG A 338 -26.76 -19.43 1.50
C ARG A 338 -27.29 -18.03 1.81
N ALA A 339 -26.52 -17.20 2.53
CA ALA A 339 -26.95 -15.87 2.94
C ALA A 339 -27.18 -14.91 1.75
N PHE A 340 -26.37 -15.05 0.69
CA PHE A 340 -26.27 -14.06 -0.40
C PHE A 340 -26.66 -14.59 -1.79
N GLN A 341 -26.59 -15.91 -2.04
CA GLN A 341 -27.05 -16.55 -3.27
C GLN A 341 -26.69 -15.80 -4.58
N LYS A 342 -27.64 -15.07 -5.16
CA LYS A 342 -27.48 -14.34 -6.44
C LYS A 342 -26.56 -13.12 -6.34
N ASP A 343 -26.38 -12.56 -5.15
CA ASP A 343 -25.61 -11.33 -4.94
C ASP A 343 -24.10 -11.61 -4.81
N ILE A 344 -23.71 -12.88 -4.59
CA ILE A 344 -22.32 -13.33 -4.39
C ILE A 344 -21.32 -12.76 -5.40
N PRO A 345 -21.57 -12.74 -6.73
CA PRO A 345 -20.56 -12.27 -7.69
C PRO A 345 -20.05 -10.85 -7.41
N ASN A 346 -20.89 -9.99 -6.84
CA ASN A 346 -20.57 -8.60 -6.56
C ASN A 346 -20.21 -8.34 -5.09
N LEU A 347 -20.13 -9.39 -4.28
CA LEU A 347 -19.77 -9.30 -2.87
C LEU A 347 -18.34 -9.81 -2.63
N PRO A 348 -17.69 -9.34 -1.55
CA PRO A 348 -16.39 -9.86 -1.13
C PRO A 348 -16.40 -11.37 -0.91
N ALA A 349 -15.34 -12.06 -1.34
CA ALA A 349 -15.21 -13.50 -1.25
C ALA A 349 -14.88 -13.95 0.18
N LEU A 350 -15.51 -15.04 0.63
CA LEU A 350 -15.10 -15.78 1.82
C LEU A 350 -13.99 -16.77 1.44
N VAL A 351 -12.76 -16.48 1.86
CA VAL A 351 -11.58 -17.28 1.52
C VAL A 351 -11.23 -18.20 2.68
N PRO A 352 -11.30 -19.54 2.54
CA PRO A 352 -10.99 -20.48 3.61
C PRO A 352 -9.49 -20.82 3.72
N GLU A 353 -9.08 -21.24 4.91
CA GLU A 353 -7.78 -21.85 5.21
C GLU A 353 -6.61 -20.99 4.71
N VAL A 354 -6.56 -19.75 5.16
CA VAL A 354 -5.60 -18.73 4.70
C VAL A 354 -4.31 -18.80 5.50
N TRP A 355 -3.19 -18.84 4.80
CA TRP A 355 -1.85 -18.91 5.38
C TRP A 355 -1.12 -17.57 5.25
N PHE A 356 -0.54 -17.09 6.35
CA PHE A 356 0.40 -15.97 6.27
C PHE A 356 1.74 -16.42 5.71
N HIS A 357 2.25 -15.66 4.76
CA HIS A 357 3.67 -15.59 4.49
C HIS A 357 4.34 -14.66 5.52
N TRP A 358 5.43 -15.12 6.15
CA TRP A 358 6.17 -14.35 7.16
C TRP A 358 7.66 -14.32 6.80
N ASP A 359 8.25 -13.12 6.79
CA ASP A 359 9.66 -12.87 6.50
C ASP A 359 10.58 -13.49 7.58
N PRO A 360 11.61 -14.28 7.19
CA PRO A 360 12.66 -14.83 8.06
C PRO A 360 13.34 -13.83 9.00
N GLN A 361 13.44 -12.53 8.69
CA GLN A 361 14.10 -11.58 9.61
C GLN A 361 13.33 -11.41 10.92
N THR A 362 12.00 -11.53 10.87
CA THR A 362 11.16 -11.41 12.06
C THR A 362 11.25 -12.65 12.98
N PHE A 363 11.77 -13.77 12.45
CA PHE A 363 12.07 -15.00 13.21
C PHE A 363 13.18 -14.80 14.24
N LYS A 364 14.16 -13.92 13.95
CA LYS A 364 15.28 -13.64 14.86
C LYS A 364 14.88 -12.79 16.07
N TYR A 365 13.84 -11.95 15.95
CA TYR A 365 13.45 -10.99 16.98
C TYR A 365 12.25 -11.41 17.84
N ARG A 366 11.33 -12.25 17.33
CA ARG A 366 10.08 -12.60 18.04
C ARG A 366 10.03 -14.03 18.61
N GLY A 367 11.07 -14.83 18.39
CA GLY A 367 11.19 -16.20 18.93
C GLY A 367 10.22 -17.21 18.29
N LYS A 368 10.40 -18.49 18.62
CA LYS A 368 9.60 -19.63 18.12
C LYS A 368 8.10 -19.55 18.50
N GLU A 369 7.72 -18.77 19.51
CA GLU A 369 6.32 -18.67 19.95
C GLU A 369 5.44 -17.84 19.00
N ALA A 370 6.03 -16.98 18.17
CA ALA A 370 5.31 -16.25 17.12
C ALA A 370 4.79 -17.16 15.98
N LEU A 371 5.16 -18.45 15.98
CA LEU A 371 4.77 -19.44 14.95
C LEU A 371 3.41 -20.10 15.20
N LEU A 372 2.79 -19.89 16.37
CA LEU A 372 1.78 -20.84 16.84
C LEU A 372 0.42 -20.79 16.11
N ARG A 373 0.11 -19.77 15.29
CA ARG A 373 -1.14 -19.72 14.49
C ARG A 373 -0.95 -18.98 13.16
N CYS A 374 -0.31 -19.62 12.18
CA CYS A 374 -0.11 -19.07 10.84
C CYS A 374 -1.29 -19.25 9.87
N ARG A 375 -2.38 -19.90 10.33
CA ARG A 375 -3.56 -20.20 9.52
C ARG A 375 -4.79 -19.54 10.12
N MET A 376 -5.53 -18.81 9.30
CA MET A 376 -6.88 -18.32 9.60
C MET A 376 -7.90 -19.25 8.99
N ASP A 377 -8.99 -19.52 9.71
CA ASP A 377 -10.05 -20.38 9.17
C ASP A 377 -10.75 -19.71 7.98
N PHE A 378 -11.10 -18.42 8.08
CA PHE A 378 -11.60 -17.63 6.96
C PHE A 378 -11.10 -16.18 6.96
N LEU A 379 -10.92 -15.63 5.76
CA LEU A 379 -10.61 -14.23 5.50
C LEU A 379 -11.62 -13.64 4.52
N ILE A 380 -12.03 -12.39 4.78
CA ILE A 380 -12.76 -11.55 3.83
C ILE A 380 -11.98 -10.24 3.69
N LEU A 381 -11.72 -9.83 2.44
CA LEU A 381 -11.08 -8.58 2.10
C LEU A 381 -12.15 -7.63 1.53
N LEU A 382 -12.58 -6.67 2.34
CA LEU A 382 -13.64 -5.72 2.00
C LEU A 382 -13.09 -4.45 1.33
N PRO A 383 -13.98 -3.56 0.81
CA PRO A 383 -13.56 -2.26 0.34
C PRO A 383 -12.83 -1.43 1.39
N GLY A 384 -11.96 -0.53 0.91
CA GLY A 384 -11.20 0.37 1.77
C GLY A 384 -10.25 -0.39 2.70
N GLY A 385 -9.64 -1.49 2.23
CA GLY A 385 -8.57 -2.23 2.91
C GLY A 385 -8.96 -3.00 4.17
N VAL A 386 -10.25 -3.05 4.53
CA VAL A 386 -10.72 -3.74 5.73
C VAL A 386 -10.54 -5.25 5.60
N ARG A 387 -9.90 -5.87 6.61
CA ARG A 387 -9.60 -7.30 6.67
C ARG A 387 -10.40 -7.95 7.77
N ILE A 388 -11.29 -8.86 7.42
CA ILE A 388 -12.11 -9.58 8.40
C ILE A 388 -11.64 -11.01 8.49
N VAL A 389 -11.36 -11.43 9.71
CA VAL A 389 -10.95 -12.79 10.04
C VAL A 389 -12.08 -13.44 10.82
N ILE A 390 -12.52 -14.61 10.37
CA ILE A 390 -13.51 -15.41 11.06
C ILE A 390 -12.84 -16.70 11.49
N GLU A 391 -12.85 -16.97 12.80
CA GLU A 391 -12.26 -18.17 13.40
C GLU A 391 -13.37 -19.02 14.01
N VAL A 392 -13.24 -20.34 13.87
CA VAL A 392 -14.16 -21.31 14.45
C VAL A 392 -13.42 -22.11 15.53
N ASP A 393 -13.72 -21.78 16.78
CA ASP A 393 -12.96 -22.26 17.92
C ASP A 393 -13.51 -23.59 18.47
N GLY A 394 -12.74 -24.66 18.27
CA GLY A 394 -13.00 -25.98 18.83
C GLY A 394 -12.36 -26.22 20.20
N GLN A 395 -12.70 -27.33 20.85
CA GLN A 395 -12.18 -27.72 22.17
C GLN A 395 -10.64 -27.73 22.23
N HIS A 396 -9.98 -28.10 21.13
CA HIS A 396 -8.53 -28.15 21.01
C HIS A 396 -7.84 -26.78 21.08
N HIS A 397 -8.58 -25.67 20.93
CA HIS A 397 -8.02 -24.32 21.04
C HIS A 397 -7.86 -23.84 22.48
N TYR A 398 -8.54 -24.46 23.45
CA TYR A 398 -8.55 -24.01 24.84
C TYR A 398 -8.51 -25.16 25.86
N SER A 399 -8.33 -26.41 25.43
CA SER A 399 -8.27 -27.57 26.31
C SER A 399 -7.16 -28.54 25.92
N GLU A 400 -6.61 -29.22 26.92
CA GLU A 400 -5.69 -30.35 26.76
C GLU A 400 -6.31 -31.57 27.46
N ASN A 401 -6.36 -32.71 26.77
CA ASN A 401 -6.96 -33.95 27.28
C ASN A 401 -8.40 -33.76 27.82
N GLY A 402 -9.17 -32.90 27.15
CA GLY A 402 -10.55 -32.58 27.51
C GLY A 402 -10.73 -31.65 28.71
N LYS A 403 -9.65 -31.13 29.30
CA LYS A 403 -9.68 -30.17 30.41
C LYS A 403 -9.25 -28.79 29.94
N ALA A 404 -9.98 -27.75 30.36
CA ALA A 404 -9.64 -26.37 30.03
C ALA A 404 -8.19 -26.05 30.45
N SER A 405 -7.44 -25.43 29.54
CA SER A 405 -6.05 -25.03 29.73
C SER A 405 -5.97 -23.50 29.70
N PRO A 406 -5.73 -22.84 30.85
CA PRO A 406 -5.52 -21.40 30.91
C PRO A 406 -4.38 -20.93 30.01
N LYS A 407 -3.37 -21.79 29.81
CA LYS A 407 -2.25 -21.54 28.90
C LYS A 407 -2.72 -21.42 27.45
N LEU A 408 -3.43 -22.43 26.92
CA LEU A 408 -3.95 -22.40 25.55
C LEU A 408 -4.92 -21.24 25.32
N TYR A 409 -5.74 -20.93 26.32
CA TYR A 409 -6.61 -19.75 26.28
C TYR A 409 -5.81 -18.44 26.18
N ALA A 410 -4.76 -18.27 27.01
CA ALA A 410 -3.92 -17.07 26.98
C ALA A 410 -3.20 -16.91 25.63
N GLU A 411 -2.69 -18.01 25.07
CA GLU A 411 -2.06 -18.05 23.74
C GLU A 411 -3.06 -17.68 22.62
N MET A 412 -4.28 -18.22 22.67
CA MET A 412 -5.36 -17.86 21.75
C MET A 412 -5.68 -16.36 21.79
N MET A 413 -5.81 -15.80 22.99
CA MET A 413 -6.08 -14.37 23.16
C MET A 413 -4.89 -13.50 22.74
N ALA A 414 -3.66 -13.97 22.90
CA ALA A 414 -2.47 -13.28 22.38
C ALA A 414 -2.46 -13.25 20.85
N ALA A 415 -2.80 -14.36 20.20
CA ALA A 415 -2.93 -14.42 18.75
C ALA A 415 -4.05 -13.49 18.24
N ASP A 416 -5.21 -13.47 18.90
CA ASP A 416 -6.31 -12.56 18.58
C ASP A 416 -5.88 -11.09 18.61
N ARG A 417 -5.21 -10.68 19.70
CA ARG A 417 -4.67 -9.31 19.81
C ARG A 417 -3.63 -9.02 18.72
N ALA A 418 -2.76 -9.99 18.40
CA ALA A 418 -1.76 -9.82 17.36
C ALA A 418 -2.42 -9.55 15.99
N LEU A 419 -3.50 -10.27 15.65
CA LEU A 419 -4.28 -10.04 14.43
C LEU A 419 -4.94 -8.66 14.40
N ARG A 420 -5.54 -8.24 15.53
CA ARG A 420 -6.15 -6.91 15.64
C ARG A 420 -5.13 -5.79 15.50
N LEU A 421 -3.95 -5.94 16.12
CA LEU A 421 -2.88 -4.95 16.05
C LEU A 421 -2.29 -4.79 14.64
N VAL A 422 -2.37 -5.82 13.80
CA VAL A 422 -2.00 -5.73 12.37
C VAL A 422 -3.15 -5.29 11.46
N GLY A 423 -4.28 -4.84 12.04
CA GLY A 423 -5.38 -4.24 11.30
C GLY A 423 -6.49 -5.19 10.88
N CYS A 424 -6.56 -6.40 11.44
CA CYS A 424 -7.67 -7.33 11.19
C CYS A 424 -8.83 -7.11 12.18
N GLU A 425 -10.06 -7.14 11.69
CA GLU A 425 -11.25 -7.33 12.53
C GLU A 425 -11.50 -8.82 12.71
N VAL A 426 -11.44 -9.31 13.96
CA VAL A 426 -11.55 -10.74 14.27
C VAL A 426 -12.89 -11.04 14.92
N TYR A 427 -13.60 -12.03 14.36
CA TYR A 427 -14.84 -12.62 14.87
C TYR A 427 -14.63 -14.10 15.15
N ARG A 428 -14.90 -14.54 16.37
CA ARG A 428 -14.70 -15.93 16.81
C ARG A 428 -16.05 -16.57 17.13
N PHE A 429 -16.27 -17.77 16.60
CA PHE A 429 -17.47 -18.58 16.87
C PHE A 429 -17.06 -19.86 17.59
N GLY A 430 -17.73 -20.18 18.69
CA GLY A 430 -17.46 -21.43 19.39
C GLY A 430 -18.05 -22.63 18.63
N ALA A 431 -17.35 -23.76 18.56
CA ALA A 431 -17.89 -24.99 17.98
C ALA A 431 -19.20 -25.42 18.68
N GLU A 432 -19.32 -25.17 19.99
CA GLU A 432 -20.55 -25.40 20.77
C GLU A 432 -21.71 -24.50 20.32
N GLU A 433 -21.43 -23.23 20.01
CA GLU A 433 -22.42 -22.28 19.47
C GLU A 433 -22.89 -22.73 18.09
N LEU A 434 -21.97 -23.22 17.25
CA LEU A 434 -22.26 -23.72 15.92
C LEU A 434 -22.87 -25.13 15.89
N GLY A 435 -22.96 -25.80 17.04
CA GLY A 435 -23.65 -27.08 17.20
C GLY A 435 -25.14 -26.95 17.54
N ARG A 436 -25.64 -25.72 17.76
CA ARG A 436 -27.04 -25.48 18.14
C ARG A 436 -27.99 -25.63 16.95
N PRO A 437 -29.27 -25.98 17.18
CA PRO A 437 -30.26 -26.14 16.11
C PRO A 437 -30.47 -24.91 15.22
N ASP A 438 -30.19 -23.71 15.73
CA ASP A 438 -30.39 -22.40 15.07
C ASP A 438 -29.07 -21.76 14.57
N ALA A 439 -27.97 -22.51 14.60
CA ALA A 439 -26.64 -22.00 14.24
C ALA A 439 -26.55 -21.49 12.79
N ASP A 440 -27.29 -22.11 11.86
CA ASP A 440 -27.32 -21.70 10.46
C ASP A 440 -27.94 -20.31 10.28
N GLN A 441 -29.08 -20.07 10.91
CA GLN A 441 -29.77 -18.78 10.89
C GLN A 441 -28.93 -17.70 11.57
N MET A 442 -28.30 -18.01 12.70
CA MET A 442 -27.38 -17.09 13.39
C MET A 442 -26.22 -16.66 12.48
N LEU A 443 -25.55 -17.60 11.81
CA LEU A 443 -24.46 -17.30 10.88
C LEU A 443 -24.94 -16.44 9.71
N ILE A 444 -26.10 -16.75 9.12
CA ILE A 444 -26.70 -15.97 8.03
C ILE A 444 -26.96 -14.53 8.48
N ASP A 445 -27.55 -14.35 9.67
CA ASP A 445 -27.85 -13.02 10.21
C ASP A 445 -26.57 -12.26 10.55
N PHE A 446 -25.55 -12.93 11.08
CA PHE A 446 -24.23 -12.35 11.28
C PHE A 446 -23.63 -11.83 9.97
N TYR A 447 -23.56 -12.65 8.92
CA TYR A 447 -22.98 -12.22 7.63
C TYR A 447 -23.74 -11.03 7.04
N ARG A 448 -25.07 -11.03 7.12
CA ARG A 448 -25.89 -9.91 6.66
C ARG A 448 -25.65 -8.65 7.49
N ALA A 449 -25.59 -8.77 8.81
CA ALA A 449 -25.28 -7.64 9.69
C ALA A 449 -23.88 -7.08 9.44
N LEU A 450 -22.90 -7.97 9.23
CA LEU A 450 -21.54 -7.62 8.87
C LEU A 450 -21.49 -6.81 7.58
N PHE A 451 -22.12 -7.29 6.51
CA PHE A 451 -22.10 -6.59 5.23
C PHE A 451 -22.94 -5.30 5.24
N ARG A 452 -24.02 -5.21 6.03
CA ARG A 452 -24.73 -3.95 6.28
C ARG A 452 -23.87 -2.92 7.01
N ARG A 453 -23.05 -3.35 7.99
CA ARG A 453 -22.13 -2.45 8.71
C ARG A 453 -21.15 -1.74 7.77
N TYR A 454 -20.76 -2.40 6.67
CA TYR A 454 -19.88 -1.82 5.65
C TYR A 454 -20.64 -1.33 4.41
N SER A 455 -21.97 -1.15 4.49
CA SER A 455 -22.80 -0.64 3.39
C SER A 455 -22.69 -1.43 2.08
N LEU A 456 -22.47 -2.74 2.16
CA LEU A 456 -22.39 -3.65 1.02
C LEU A 456 -23.75 -4.22 0.60
N LEU A 457 -24.76 -4.06 1.47
CA LEU A 457 -26.14 -4.45 1.23
C LEU A 457 -27.01 -3.22 1.47
N GLY A 458 -27.93 -2.97 0.53
CA GLY A 458 -28.91 -1.88 0.61
C GLY A 458 -30.00 -2.10 1.66
#